data_AF-A0A1N6G7B5-F1
#
_entry.id   AF-A0A1N6G7B5-F1
#
_cell.length_a   1.000
_cell.length_b   1.000
_cell.length_c   1.000
_cell.angle_alpha   90.00
_cell.angle_beta   90.00
_cell.angle_gamma   90.00
#
_symmetry.space_group_name_H-M   'P 1'
#
loop_
_entity.id
_entity.type
_entity.pdbx_description
1 polymer ?
#
loop_
_entity_poly.entity_id
_entity_poly.type
_entity_poly.pdbx_seq_one_letter_code
_entity_poly.pdbx_strand_id
1 'polypeptide(L)'
;MSRYETDEEQWEAIKRWWHENGKQLLLAVIVALAAVTGWNYWQQVQYAKAVNASATFEILQMKAAQGQFKEVAREARKLMAEHPNSPYASGAALLLAAWLYEEEKDLKGALEQLGWVTEHAPETGMKDIAHLRAARLLADASQFDEAQAQLKHVAVAGLAAESRALYDYVRGEIALFKGDLKGASEAFAAVQNNDKADVGLKQLAQLQLDDLTEDRS
;
A
#
# COMPACT_ATOMS: atom_id res chain seq x y z
N MET A 1 30.74 -18.85 57.57
CA MET A 1 30.10 -20.14 57.93
C MET A 1 28.96 -20.35 56.94
N SER A 2 29.14 -21.24 55.97
CA SER A 2 28.12 -21.61 54.99
C SER A 2 27.11 -22.54 55.67
N ARG A 3 25.90 -22.03 55.92
CA ARG A 3 24.80 -22.79 56.52
C ARG A 3 24.20 -23.65 55.41
N TYR A 4 24.66 -24.90 55.31
CA TYR A 4 23.97 -25.92 54.54
C TYR A 4 22.79 -26.38 55.39
N GLU A 5 21.59 -25.90 55.06
CA GLU A 5 20.33 -26.44 55.58
C GLU A 5 20.21 -27.89 55.09
N THR A 6 19.93 -28.83 56.00
CA THR A 6 19.80 -30.26 55.71
C THR A 6 18.67 -30.52 54.70
N ASP A 7 18.81 -31.55 53.86
CA ASP A 7 17.86 -31.87 52.78
C ASP A 7 16.39 -31.97 53.24
N GLU A 8 16.15 -32.35 54.51
CA GLU A 8 14.81 -32.39 55.12
C GLU A 8 14.20 -31.00 55.34
N GLU A 9 14.99 -30.01 55.78
CA GLU A 9 14.53 -28.64 56.03
C GLU A 9 14.21 -27.91 54.71
N GLN A 10 15.02 -28.15 53.67
CA GLN A 10 14.76 -27.63 52.33
C GLN A 10 13.47 -28.20 51.74
N TRP A 11 13.18 -29.47 51.98
CA TRP A 11 11.95 -30.11 51.51
C TRP A 11 10.69 -29.58 52.19
N GLU A 12 10.75 -29.34 53.50
CA GLU A 12 9.64 -28.72 54.22
C GLU A 12 9.39 -27.28 53.78
N ALA A 13 10.44 -26.50 53.53
CA ALA A 13 10.34 -25.13 53.03
C ALA A 13 9.62 -25.07 51.66
N ILE A 14 9.95 -25.98 50.75
CA ILE A 14 9.28 -26.09 49.44
C ILE A 14 7.80 -26.47 49.61
N LYS A 15 7.49 -27.44 50.48
CA LYS A 15 6.09 -27.84 50.76
C LYS A 15 5.26 -26.69 51.31
N ARG A 16 5.81 -25.92 52.27
CA ARG A 16 5.11 -24.77 52.87
C ARG A 16 4.90 -23.66 51.84
N TRP A 17 5.93 -23.32 51.07
CA TRP A 17 5.82 -22.31 50.02
C TRP A 17 4.78 -22.69 48.97
N TRP A 18 4.72 -23.97 48.57
CA TRP A 18 3.71 -24.47 47.64
C TRP A 18 2.31 -24.45 48.22
N HIS A 19 2.15 -24.78 49.50
CA HIS A 19 0.85 -24.72 50.16
C HIS A 19 0.31 -23.28 50.24
N GLU A 20 1.20 -22.31 50.48
CA GLU A 20 0.87 -20.89 50.59
C GLU A 20 0.65 -20.22 49.24
N ASN A 21 1.51 -20.50 48.24
CA ASN A 21 1.58 -19.73 46.97
C ASN A 21 1.17 -20.53 45.73
N GLY A 22 1.07 -21.87 45.81
CA GLY A 22 0.88 -22.74 44.65
C GLY A 22 -0.38 -22.46 43.84
N LYS A 23 -1.48 -22.00 44.49
CA LYS A 23 -2.71 -21.61 43.79
C LYS A 23 -2.52 -20.33 42.96
N GLN A 24 -1.81 -19.33 43.49
CA GLN A 24 -1.55 -18.08 42.79
C GLN A 24 -0.56 -18.28 41.65
N LEU A 25 0.49 -19.09 41.88
CA LEU A 25 1.42 -19.48 40.83
C LEU A 25 0.70 -20.25 39.70
N LEU A 26 -0.14 -21.23 40.04
CA LEU A 26 -0.90 -21.99 39.05
C LEU A 26 -1.83 -21.08 38.22
N LEU A 27 -2.51 -20.13 38.87
CA LEU A 27 -3.33 -19.14 38.18
C LEU A 27 -2.50 -18.26 37.24
N ALA A 28 -1.33 -17.78 37.70
CA ALA A 28 -0.42 -16.98 36.88
C ALA A 28 0.08 -17.75 35.65
N VAL A 29 0.40 -19.03 35.82
CA VAL A 29 0.81 -19.93 34.72
C VAL A 29 -0.32 -20.10 33.71
N ILE A 30 -1.55 -20.36 34.15
CA ILE A 30 -2.72 -20.51 33.26
C ILE A 30 -2.96 -19.22 32.47
N VAL A 31 -2.89 -18.06 33.13
CA VAL A 31 -3.05 -16.75 32.46
C VAL A 31 -1.95 -16.53 31.42
N ALA A 32 -0.69 -16.84 31.76
CA ALA A 32 0.43 -16.73 30.83
C ALA A 32 0.25 -17.65 29.60
N LEU A 33 -0.17 -18.91 29.81
CA LEU A 33 -0.45 -19.84 28.71
C LEU A 33 -1.61 -19.35 27.83
N ALA A 34 -2.68 -18.82 28.41
CA ALA A 34 -3.81 -18.28 27.67
C ALA A 34 -3.40 -17.05 26.85
N ALA A 35 -2.55 -16.17 27.41
CA ALA A 35 -2.03 -15.00 26.71
C ALA A 35 -1.16 -15.41 25.50
N VAL A 36 -0.22 -16.35 25.69
CA VAL A 36 0.67 -16.82 24.62
C VAL A 36 -0.10 -17.54 23.52
N THR A 37 -1.04 -18.43 23.88
CA THR A 37 -1.83 -19.17 22.89
C THR A 37 -2.81 -18.25 22.14
N GLY A 38 -3.43 -17.30 22.84
CA GLY A 38 -4.26 -16.26 22.23
C GLY A 38 -3.48 -15.40 21.24
N TRP A 39 -2.28 -14.95 21.63
CA TRP A 39 -1.38 -14.18 20.75
C TRP A 39 -0.96 -14.99 19.51
N ASN A 40 -0.53 -16.24 19.70
CA ASN A 40 -0.12 -17.11 18.60
C ASN A 40 -1.29 -17.40 17.63
N TYR A 41 -2.49 -17.67 18.15
CA TYR A 41 -3.68 -17.87 17.33
C TYR A 41 -4.02 -16.63 16.52
N TRP A 42 -4.02 -15.45 17.16
CA TRP A 42 -4.24 -14.17 16.48
C TRP A 42 -3.20 -13.95 15.37
N GLN A 43 -1.91 -14.17 15.66
CA GLN A 43 -0.83 -14.04 14.69
C GLN A 43 -1.01 -15.00 13.50
N GLN A 44 -1.38 -16.25 13.76
CA GLN A 44 -1.58 -17.26 12.72
C GLN A 44 -2.76 -16.91 11.79
N VAL A 45 -3.86 -16.38 12.35
CA VAL A 45 -4.99 -15.89 11.56
C VAL A 45 -4.58 -14.70 10.68
N GLN A 46 -3.79 -13.75 11.20
CA GLN A 46 -3.29 -12.63 10.39
C GLN A 46 -2.37 -13.10 9.27
N TYR A 47 -1.47 -14.05 9.57
CA TYR A 47 -0.57 -14.64 8.57
C TYR A 47 -1.34 -15.34 7.45
N ALA A 48 -2.32 -16.17 7.79
CA ALA A 48 -3.16 -16.86 6.81
C ALA A 48 -3.94 -15.88 5.91
N LYS A 49 -4.47 -14.79 6.48
CA LYS A 49 -5.12 -13.72 5.71
C LYS A 49 -4.15 -13.05 4.73
N ALA A 50 -2.93 -12.75 5.15
CA ALA A 50 -1.92 -12.14 4.31
C ALA A 50 -1.52 -13.04 3.13
N VAL A 51 -1.30 -14.34 3.38
CA VAL A 51 -0.96 -15.32 2.33
C VAL A 51 -2.08 -15.44 1.30
N ASN A 52 -3.33 -15.55 1.74
CA ASN A 52 -4.48 -15.66 0.84
C ASN A 52 -4.68 -14.40 -0.02
N ALA A 53 -4.53 -13.23 0.60
CA ALA A 53 -4.64 -11.95 -0.09
C ALA A 53 -3.53 -11.76 -1.14
N SER A 54 -2.29 -12.17 -0.83
CA SER A 54 -1.17 -12.16 -1.77
C SER A 54 -1.43 -13.06 -2.97
N ALA A 55 -1.81 -14.33 -2.74
CA ALA A 55 -2.06 -15.30 -3.81
C ALA A 55 -3.19 -14.83 -4.75
N THR A 56 -4.26 -14.27 -4.19
CA THR A 56 -5.36 -13.70 -4.98
C THR A 56 -4.88 -12.51 -5.82
N PHE A 57 -4.03 -11.65 -5.26
CA PHE A 57 -3.48 -10.50 -5.97
C PHE A 57 -2.48 -10.89 -7.07
N GLU A 58 -1.67 -11.94 -6.88
CA GLU A 58 -0.80 -12.48 -7.93
C GLU A 58 -1.60 -13.00 -9.13
N ILE A 59 -2.67 -13.77 -8.87
CA ILE A 59 -3.58 -14.24 -9.91
C ILE A 59 -4.23 -13.04 -10.63
N LEU A 60 -4.60 -12.00 -9.87
CA LEU A 60 -5.19 -10.78 -10.42
C LEU A 60 -4.25 -10.09 -11.41
N GLN A 61 -2.98 -9.90 -11.04
CA GLN A 61 -1.97 -9.31 -11.91
C GLN A 61 -1.73 -10.15 -13.17
N MET A 62 -1.66 -11.48 -13.03
CA MET A 62 -1.51 -12.39 -14.17
C MET A 62 -2.68 -12.28 -15.14
N LYS A 63 -3.92 -12.24 -14.63
CA LYS A 63 -5.13 -12.10 -15.44
C LYS A 63 -5.23 -10.75 -16.13
N ALA A 64 -4.83 -9.67 -15.43
CA ALA A 64 -4.75 -8.34 -16.02
C ALA A 64 -3.74 -8.31 -17.19
N ALA A 65 -2.57 -8.92 -17.02
CA ALA A 65 -1.58 -9.05 -18.09
C ALA A 65 -2.07 -9.89 -19.29
N GLN A 66 -3.03 -10.79 -19.09
CA GLN A 66 -3.67 -11.61 -20.14
C GLN A 66 -4.92 -10.96 -20.76
N GLY A 67 -5.29 -9.75 -20.35
CA GLY A 67 -6.47 -9.05 -20.83
C GLY A 67 -7.81 -9.64 -20.34
N GLN A 68 -7.79 -10.49 -19.30
CA GLN A 68 -8.98 -11.15 -18.76
C GLN A 68 -9.75 -10.27 -17.76
N PHE A 69 -10.06 -9.04 -18.17
CA PHE A 69 -10.38 -7.99 -17.21
C PHE A 69 -11.74 -8.09 -16.50
N LYS A 70 -12.74 -8.76 -17.10
CA LYS A 70 -14.01 -9.02 -16.40
C LYS A 70 -13.84 -9.90 -15.16
N GLU A 71 -12.91 -10.85 -15.21
CA GLU A 71 -12.58 -11.68 -14.06
C GLU A 71 -11.77 -10.88 -13.03
N VAL A 72 -10.85 -10.02 -13.50
CA VAL A 72 -10.10 -9.09 -12.66
C VAL A 72 -11.04 -8.23 -11.84
N ALA A 73 -12.09 -7.67 -12.45
CA ALA A 73 -13.02 -6.79 -11.76
C ALA A 73 -13.81 -7.50 -10.64
N ARG A 74 -14.13 -8.78 -10.79
CA ARG A 74 -14.82 -9.57 -9.75
C ARG A 74 -13.87 -9.89 -8.60
N GLU A 75 -12.69 -10.43 -8.92
CA GLU A 75 -11.72 -10.84 -7.89
C GLU A 75 -11.17 -9.63 -7.12
N ALA A 76 -10.99 -8.48 -7.78
CA ALA A 76 -10.60 -7.23 -7.14
C ALA A 76 -11.63 -6.79 -6.08
N ARG A 77 -12.91 -6.72 -6.45
CA ARG A 77 -13.99 -6.34 -5.52
C ARG A 77 -14.09 -7.31 -4.33
N LYS A 78 -13.92 -8.61 -4.59
CA LYS A 78 -13.89 -9.62 -3.53
C LYS A 78 -12.74 -9.37 -2.55
N LEU A 79 -11.54 -9.12 -3.06
CA LEU A 79 -10.37 -8.84 -2.21
C LEU A 79 -10.56 -7.56 -1.38
N MET A 80 -11.14 -6.52 -1.97
CA MET A 80 -11.48 -5.28 -1.27
C MET A 80 -12.50 -5.49 -0.15
N ALA A 81 -13.51 -6.34 -0.37
CA ALA A 81 -14.52 -6.63 0.63
C ALA A 81 -14.02 -7.53 1.77
N GLU A 82 -13.22 -8.56 1.45
CA GLU A 82 -12.74 -9.54 2.43
C GLU A 82 -11.53 -9.03 3.24
N HIS A 83 -10.71 -8.15 2.64
CA HIS A 83 -9.45 -7.69 3.22
C HIS A 83 -9.24 -6.16 3.08
N PRO A 84 -10.19 -5.30 3.52
CA PRO A 84 -10.19 -3.87 3.22
C PRO A 84 -8.93 -3.11 3.65
N ASN A 85 -8.30 -3.51 4.76
CA ASN A 85 -7.10 -2.84 5.29
C ASN A 85 -5.78 -3.48 4.78
N SER A 86 -5.86 -4.36 3.78
CA SER A 86 -4.68 -5.03 3.24
C SER A 86 -4.04 -4.20 2.12
N PRO A 87 -2.70 -4.14 2.02
CA PRO A 87 -2.03 -3.56 0.86
C PRO A 87 -2.44 -4.24 -0.45
N TYR A 88 -2.79 -5.54 -0.42
CA TYR A 88 -3.27 -6.26 -1.60
C TYR A 88 -4.65 -5.78 -2.06
N ALA A 89 -5.55 -5.44 -1.13
CA ALA A 89 -6.85 -4.85 -1.46
C ALA A 89 -6.71 -3.46 -2.08
N SER A 90 -5.76 -2.66 -1.58
CA SER A 90 -5.40 -1.37 -2.18
C SER A 90 -4.87 -1.56 -3.61
N GLY A 91 -3.96 -2.51 -3.83
CA GLY A 91 -3.48 -2.88 -5.16
C GLY A 91 -4.61 -3.33 -6.10
N ALA A 92 -5.55 -4.14 -5.61
CA ALA A 92 -6.70 -4.58 -6.39
C ALA A 92 -7.63 -3.42 -6.79
N ALA A 93 -7.89 -2.48 -5.88
CA ALA A 93 -8.66 -1.28 -6.18
C ALA A 93 -7.95 -0.39 -7.23
N LEU A 94 -6.62 -0.26 -7.14
CA LEU A 94 -5.81 0.46 -8.14
C LEU A 94 -5.87 -0.20 -9.53
N LEU A 95 -5.85 -1.53 -9.61
CA LEU A 95 -6.01 -2.27 -10.87
C LEU A 95 -7.43 -2.14 -11.43
N LEU A 96 -8.44 -2.22 -10.56
CA LEU A 96 -9.84 -2.05 -10.95
C LEU A 96 -10.09 -0.62 -11.48
N ALA A 97 -9.47 0.39 -10.87
CA ALA A 97 -9.53 1.77 -11.34
C ALA A 97 -8.99 1.92 -12.77
N ALA A 98 -7.80 1.36 -13.03
CA ALA A 98 -7.19 1.39 -14.36
C ALA A 98 -8.09 0.72 -15.40
N TRP A 99 -8.63 -0.47 -15.08
CA TRP A 99 -9.54 -1.17 -15.97
C TRP A 99 -10.82 -0.38 -16.27
N LEU A 100 -11.48 0.17 -15.25
CA LEU A 100 -12.69 0.98 -15.42
C LEU A 100 -12.42 2.17 -16.34
N TYR A 101 -11.26 2.81 -16.21
CA TYR A 101 -10.88 3.93 -17.06
C TYR A 101 -10.55 3.51 -18.49
N GLU A 102 -9.68 2.52 -18.66
CA GLU A 102 -9.08 2.17 -19.95
C GLU A 102 -10.04 1.38 -20.83
N GLU A 103 -10.75 0.41 -20.28
CA GLU A 103 -11.59 -0.53 -21.03
C GLU A 103 -13.06 -0.09 -21.04
N GLU A 104 -13.60 0.30 -19.88
CA GLU A 104 -15.01 0.66 -19.74
C GLU A 104 -15.29 2.15 -19.97
N LYS A 105 -14.24 2.97 -20.09
CA LYS A 105 -14.32 4.43 -20.21
C LYS A 105 -15.13 5.08 -19.08
N ASP A 106 -15.15 4.44 -17.91
CA ASP A 106 -15.86 4.87 -16.72
C ASP A 106 -14.92 5.66 -15.79
N LEU A 107 -14.75 6.95 -16.11
CA LEU A 107 -13.98 7.88 -15.27
C LEU A 107 -14.52 7.93 -13.83
N LYS A 108 -15.85 7.94 -13.66
CA LYS A 108 -16.46 8.05 -12.34
C LYS A 108 -16.15 6.82 -11.50
N GLY A 109 -16.37 5.63 -12.05
CA GLY A 109 -16.06 4.37 -11.38
C GLY A 109 -14.58 4.25 -11.04
N ALA A 110 -13.69 4.69 -11.94
CA ALA A 110 -12.25 4.72 -11.68
C ALA A 110 -11.90 5.64 -10.49
N LEU A 111 -12.45 6.86 -10.47
CA LEU A 111 -12.25 7.79 -9.35
C LEU A 111 -12.83 7.27 -8.03
N GLU A 112 -13.96 6.57 -8.05
CA GLU A 112 -14.52 5.90 -6.87
C GLU A 112 -13.55 4.87 -6.29
N GLN A 113 -12.90 4.06 -7.13
CA GLN A 113 -11.92 3.08 -6.65
C GLN A 113 -10.64 3.74 -6.12
N LEU A 114 -10.18 4.82 -6.75
CA LEU A 114 -9.04 5.59 -6.25
C LEU A 114 -9.37 6.26 -4.91
N GLY A 115 -10.58 6.82 -4.76
CA GLY A 115 -11.09 7.33 -3.50
C GLY A 115 -11.10 6.25 -2.41
N TRP A 116 -11.58 5.04 -2.75
CA TRP A 116 -11.56 3.91 -1.83
C TRP A 116 -10.14 3.61 -1.29
N VAL A 117 -9.11 3.66 -2.15
CA VAL A 117 -7.71 3.48 -1.73
C VAL A 117 -7.27 4.59 -0.77
N THR A 118 -7.61 5.85 -1.04
CA THR A 118 -7.22 6.97 -0.15
C THR A 118 -7.82 6.81 1.25
N GLU A 119 -9.01 6.22 1.35
CA GLU A 119 -9.70 5.96 2.62
C GLU A 119 -9.15 4.73 3.35
N HIS A 120 -8.91 3.62 2.65
CA HIS A 120 -8.69 2.31 3.26
C HIS A 120 -7.22 1.85 3.30
N ALA A 121 -6.35 2.43 2.45
CA ALA A 121 -4.97 1.96 2.37
C ALA A 121 -4.24 2.15 3.71
N PRO A 122 -3.50 1.13 4.19
CA PRO A 122 -2.78 1.21 5.47
C PRO A 122 -1.56 2.13 5.38
N GLU A 123 -0.97 2.27 4.19
CA GLU A 123 0.27 3.01 3.96
C GLU A 123 0.01 4.32 3.21
N THR A 124 0.63 5.40 3.67
CA THR A 124 0.53 6.72 3.03
C THR A 124 0.97 6.68 1.56
N GLY A 125 2.00 5.90 1.21
CA GLY A 125 2.48 5.80 -0.17
C GLY A 125 1.41 5.29 -1.15
N MET A 126 0.55 4.36 -0.73
CA MET A 126 -0.56 3.90 -1.58
C MET A 126 -1.64 4.98 -1.75
N LYS A 127 -1.88 5.80 -0.72
CA LYS A 127 -2.79 6.95 -0.81
C LYS A 127 -2.25 8.01 -1.76
N ASP A 128 -0.96 8.30 -1.69
CA ASP A 128 -0.29 9.23 -2.59
C ASP A 128 -0.39 8.74 -4.05
N ILE A 129 -0.14 7.45 -4.30
CA ILE A 129 -0.32 6.85 -5.63
C ILE A 129 -1.76 7.03 -6.13
N ALA A 130 -2.76 6.82 -5.27
CA ALA A 130 -4.16 6.99 -5.65
C ALA A 130 -4.49 8.46 -6.00
N HIS A 131 -4.00 9.42 -5.22
CA HIS A 131 -4.14 10.85 -5.53
C HIS A 131 -3.45 11.23 -6.84
N LEU A 132 -2.23 10.75 -7.07
CA LEU A 132 -1.48 11.01 -8.31
C LEU A 132 -2.21 10.45 -9.54
N ARG A 133 -2.70 9.20 -9.46
CA ARG A 133 -3.50 8.61 -10.55
C ARG A 133 -4.81 9.38 -10.77
N ALA A 134 -5.51 9.76 -9.71
CA ALA A 134 -6.73 10.54 -9.83
C ALA A 134 -6.47 11.89 -10.50
N ALA A 135 -5.38 12.57 -10.13
CA ALA A 135 -4.97 13.82 -10.75
C ALA A 135 -4.75 13.68 -12.26
N ARG A 136 -4.07 12.61 -12.68
CA ARG A 136 -3.84 12.30 -14.10
C ARG A 136 -5.15 12.06 -14.86
N LEU A 137 -6.04 11.21 -14.33
CA LEU A 137 -7.32 10.88 -14.97
C LEU A 137 -8.23 12.12 -15.11
N LEU A 138 -8.26 12.97 -14.07
CA LEU A 138 -9.00 14.23 -14.09
C LEU A 138 -8.42 15.19 -15.14
N ALA A 139 -7.09 15.29 -15.25
CA ALA A 139 -6.46 16.15 -16.24
C ALA A 139 -6.68 15.69 -17.69
N ASP A 140 -6.66 14.38 -17.95
CA ASP A 140 -7.03 13.80 -19.26
C ASP A 140 -8.48 14.16 -19.62
N ALA A 141 -9.38 14.13 -18.62
CA ALA A 141 -10.76 14.62 -18.73
C ALA A 141 -10.90 16.16 -18.74
N SER A 142 -9.80 16.91 -18.83
CA SER A 142 -9.74 18.38 -18.78
C SER A 142 -10.29 19.02 -17.48
N GLN A 143 -10.43 18.24 -16.40
CA GLN A 143 -10.84 18.67 -15.06
C GLN A 143 -9.63 19.13 -14.25
N PHE A 144 -9.00 20.23 -14.68
CA PHE A 144 -7.69 20.64 -14.20
C PHE A 144 -7.67 21.17 -12.76
N ASP A 145 -8.76 21.76 -12.29
CA ASP A 145 -8.85 22.28 -10.92
C ASP A 145 -8.95 21.13 -9.92
N GLU A 146 -9.74 20.11 -10.25
CA GLU A 146 -9.87 18.88 -9.49
C GLU A 146 -8.56 18.08 -9.53
N ALA A 147 -7.90 18.01 -10.69
CA ALA A 147 -6.57 17.40 -10.80
C ALA A 147 -5.56 18.08 -9.87
N GLN A 148 -5.56 19.42 -9.85
CA GLN A 148 -4.69 20.19 -8.96
C GLN A 148 -5.05 20.01 -7.48
N ALA A 149 -6.33 19.81 -7.16
CA ALA A 149 -6.76 19.48 -5.80
C ALA A 149 -6.20 18.12 -5.36
N GLN A 150 -6.23 17.10 -6.23
CA GLN A 150 -5.63 15.78 -5.94
C GLN A 150 -4.12 15.89 -5.64
N LEU A 151 -3.37 16.65 -6.42
CA LEU A 151 -1.93 16.87 -6.16
C LEU A 151 -1.65 17.51 -4.79
N LYS A 152 -2.55 18.36 -4.27
CA LYS A 152 -2.38 19.02 -2.98
C LYS A 152 -2.50 18.07 -1.78
N HIS A 153 -3.10 16.90 -1.97
CA HIS A 153 -3.15 15.88 -0.92
C HIS A 153 -1.80 15.18 -0.74
N VAL A 154 -0.93 15.22 -1.74
CA VAL A 154 0.40 14.63 -1.67
C VAL A 154 1.35 15.59 -0.94
N ALA A 155 1.86 15.17 0.21
CA ALA A 155 2.76 15.99 1.03
C ALA A 155 4.18 16.04 0.44
N VAL A 156 4.36 16.84 -0.60
CA VAL A 156 5.58 16.92 -1.43
C VAL A 156 6.88 17.11 -0.62
N ALA A 157 6.84 17.86 0.50
CA ALA A 157 8.01 18.11 1.33
C ALA A 157 8.49 16.88 2.13
N GLY A 158 7.63 15.89 2.33
CA GLY A 158 7.93 14.65 3.05
C GLY A 158 8.09 13.42 2.15
N LEU A 159 7.96 13.57 0.83
CA LEU A 159 8.12 12.46 -0.10
C LEU A 159 9.56 11.95 -0.10
N ALA A 160 9.69 10.63 -0.08
CA ALA A 160 10.94 9.97 -0.43
C ALA A 160 11.36 10.36 -1.86
N ALA A 161 12.67 10.38 -2.12
CA ALA A 161 13.20 10.84 -3.42
C ALA A 161 12.64 10.03 -4.59
N GLU A 162 12.44 8.73 -4.40
CA GLU A 162 11.85 7.81 -5.39
C GLU A 162 10.40 8.23 -5.73
N SER A 163 9.61 8.56 -4.69
CA SER A 163 8.20 8.97 -4.85
C SER A 163 8.08 10.38 -5.43
N ARG A 164 9.08 11.24 -5.21
CA ARG A 164 9.12 12.57 -5.81
C ARG A 164 9.19 12.51 -7.34
N ALA A 165 9.93 11.55 -7.89
CA ALA A 165 10.01 11.35 -9.33
C ALA A 165 8.63 11.03 -9.94
N LEU A 166 7.83 10.19 -9.28
CA LEU A 166 6.47 9.88 -9.75
C LEU A 166 5.56 11.10 -9.70
N TYR A 167 5.65 11.90 -8.63
CA TYR A 167 4.94 13.17 -8.55
C TYR A 167 5.30 14.12 -9.69
N ASP A 168 6.60 14.28 -9.98
CA ASP A 168 7.08 15.15 -11.06
C ASP A 168 6.66 14.62 -12.44
N TYR A 169 6.65 13.30 -12.65
CA TYR A 169 6.13 12.68 -13.88
C TYR A 169 4.65 13.02 -14.11
N VAL A 170 3.80 12.83 -13.12
CA VAL A 170 2.36 13.16 -13.21
C VAL A 170 2.14 14.66 -13.40
N ARG A 171 2.97 15.52 -12.78
CA ARG A 171 2.94 16.96 -13.06
C ARG A 171 3.23 17.24 -14.54
N GLY A 172 4.18 16.52 -15.13
CA GLY A 172 4.50 16.61 -16.56
C GLY A 172 3.32 16.20 -17.45
N GLU A 173 2.68 15.07 -17.16
CA GLU A 173 1.49 14.63 -17.90
C GLU A 173 0.33 15.64 -17.80
N ILE A 174 0.09 16.21 -16.61
CA ILE A 174 -0.94 17.25 -16.43
C ILE A 174 -0.60 18.50 -17.24
N ALA A 175 0.68 18.89 -17.31
CA ALA A 175 1.11 20.02 -18.12
C ALA A 175 0.91 19.75 -19.62
N LEU A 176 1.16 18.51 -20.09
CA LEU A 176 0.85 18.10 -21.46
C LEU A 176 -0.64 18.21 -21.77
N PHE A 177 -1.52 17.70 -20.90
CA PHE A 177 -2.97 17.81 -21.10
C PHE A 177 -3.45 19.27 -21.16
N LYS A 178 -2.74 20.19 -20.50
CA LYS A 178 -3.00 21.65 -20.55
C LYS A 178 -2.40 22.34 -21.78
N GLY A 179 -1.56 21.66 -22.57
CA GLY A 179 -0.76 22.26 -23.64
C GLY A 179 0.42 23.10 -23.14
N ASP A 180 0.79 23.01 -21.85
CA ASP A 180 1.95 23.68 -21.28
C ASP A 180 3.23 22.86 -21.56
N LEU A 181 3.71 22.95 -22.80
CA LEU A 181 4.89 22.19 -23.25
C LEU A 181 6.17 22.56 -22.47
N LYS A 182 6.24 23.78 -21.93
CA LYS A 182 7.39 24.21 -21.13
C LYS A 182 7.34 23.56 -19.75
N GLY A 183 6.19 23.66 -19.07
CA GLY A 183 5.98 23.01 -17.77
C GLY A 183 6.13 21.49 -17.85
N ALA A 184 5.68 20.87 -18.94
CA ALA A 184 5.86 19.45 -19.19
C ALA A 184 7.35 19.08 -19.30
N SER A 185 8.11 19.81 -20.14
CA SER A 185 9.55 19.60 -20.31
C SER A 185 10.33 19.76 -19.00
N GLU A 186 10.04 20.81 -18.23
CA GLU A 186 10.67 21.03 -16.92
C GLU A 186 10.37 19.89 -15.93
N ALA A 187 9.14 19.38 -15.94
CA ALA A 187 8.72 18.30 -15.06
C ALA A 187 9.35 16.95 -15.42
N PHE A 188 9.36 16.57 -16.70
CA PHE A 188 10.02 15.33 -17.13
C PHE A 188 11.54 15.39 -16.96
N ALA A 189 12.16 16.55 -17.16
CA ALA A 189 13.58 16.73 -16.86
C ALA A 189 13.89 16.55 -15.36
N ALA A 190 12.99 16.97 -14.46
CA ALA A 190 13.15 16.71 -13.03
C ALA A 190 13.15 15.21 -12.70
N VAL A 191 12.38 14.40 -13.43
CA VAL A 191 12.40 12.93 -13.32
C VAL A 191 13.76 12.37 -13.74
N GLN A 192 14.32 12.82 -14.88
CA GLN A 192 15.65 12.39 -15.34
C GLN A 192 16.75 12.69 -14.33
N ASN A 193 16.72 13.89 -13.78
CA ASN A 193 17.73 14.42 -12.86
C ASN A 193 17.64 13.80 -11.45
N ASN A 194 16.61 13.01 -11.16
CA ASN A 194 16.45 12.35 -9.88
C ASN A 194 17.19 10.99 -9.89
N ASP A 195 18.35 10.91 -9.25
CA ASP A 195 19.17 9.68 -9.19
C ASP A 195 18.51 8.49 -8.49
N LYS A 196 17.42 8.74 -7.73
CA LYS A 196 16.65 7.71 -7.04
C LYS A 196 15.38 7.30 -7.80
N ALA A 197 15.07 7.94 -8.93
CA ALA A 197 13.94 7.53 -9.74
C ALA A 197 14.14 6.13 -10.31
N ASP A 198 13.05 5.37 -10.39
CA ASP A 198 13.01 4.08 -11.06
C ASP A 198 13.47 4.22 -12.53
N VAL A 199 14.21 3.21 -13.02
CA VAL A 199 14.79 3.22 -14.36
C VAL A 199 13.70 3.25 -15.43
N GLY A 200 12.60 2.52 -15.24
CA GLY A 200 11.47 2.53 -16.16
C GLY A 200 10.77 3.88 -16.19
N LEU A 201 10.58 4.51 -15.03
CA LEU A 201 10.01 5.86 -14.96
C LEU A 201 10.89 6.90 -15.67
N LYS A 202 12.23 6.79 -15.53
CA LYS A 202 13.16 7.61 -16.32
C LYS A 202 13.01 7.34 -17.82
N GLN A 203 12.93 6.08 -18.26
CA GLN A 203 12.75 5.80 -19.68
C GLN A 203 11.46 6.42 -20.25
N LEU A 204 10.35 6.33 -19.50
CA LEU A 204 9.09 6.96 -19.87
C LEU A 204 9.19 8.49 -19.93
N ALA A 205 9.85 9.12 -18.96
CA ALA A 205 10.05 10.57 -18.98
C ALA A 205 10.94 11.02 -20.13
N GLN A 206 11.93 10.20 -20.54
CA GLN A 206 12.79 10.51 -21.68
C GLN A 206 11.99 10.47 -22.98
N LEU A 207 11.13 9.45 -23.15
CA LEU A 207 10.25 9.36 -24.31
C LEU A 207 9.37 10.61 -24.46
N GLN A 208 8.77 11.08 -23.36
CA GLN A 208 7.98 12.31 -23.38
C GLN A 208 8.81 13.57 -23.71
N LEU A 209 10.07 13.62 -23.28
CA LEU A 209 10.98 14.72 -23.64
C LEU A 209 11.33 14.69 -25.12
N ASP A 210 11.57 13.50 -25.68
CA ASP A 210 11.90 13.33 -27.09
C ASP A 210 10.71 13.76 -27.97
N ASP A 211 9.50 13.29 -27.67
CA ASP A 211 8.27 13.70 -28.37
C ASP A 211 8.07 15.24 -28.36
N LEU A 212 8.30 15.88 -27.21
CA LEU A 212 8.22 17.35 -27.06
C LEU A 212 9.26 18.12 -27.89
N THR A 213 10.37 17.48 -28.26
CA THR A 213 11.41 18.11 -29.09
C THR A 213 11.09 17.98 -30.58
N GLU A 214 10.48 16.86 -31.00
CA GLU A 214 10.03 16.64 -32.37
C GLU A 214 8.89 17.59 -32.76
N ASP A 215 7.92 17.82 -31.86
CA ASP A 215 6.79 18.76 -32.08
C ASP A 215 7.22 20.23 -32.26
N ARG A 216 8.47 20.57 -31.94
CA ARG A 216 9.03 21.93 -32.09
C ARG A 216 9.84 22.11 -33.37
N SER A 217 10.08 21.04 -34.14
CA SER A 217 10.86 21.03 -35.38
C SER A 217 10.00 21.17 -36.63
#